data_AF-A0A8S1XMT0-F1
#
_entry.id   AF-A0A8S1XMT0-F1
#
_cell.length_a   1.000
_cell.length_b   1.000
_cell.length_c   1.000
_cell.angle_alpha   90.00
_cell.angle_beta   90.00
_cell.angle_gamma   90.00
#
_symmetry.space_group_name_H-M   'P 1'
#
loop_
_entity.id
_entity.type
_entity.pdbx_description
1 polymer ?
#
loop_
_entity_poly.entity_id
_entity_poly.type
_entity_poly.pdbx_seq_one_letter_code
_entity_poly.pdbx_strand_id
1 'polypeptide(L)'
;MAIFHHLLFLAFPMIVFAAQSKIEGKVLYQLQREFVQDDPILKVTLNYGQYETYTQKNGIFAFYNIPNGRYFLEIHSKYFVYESAFIDVYTSNKGTNVSVSKIHPISRQKPKQQQQTKQQRIQTRDSMLFEIIQRKDYFEKEDELSLSSIYQNQYFFMIAITIAMLFFVKKMPIEELQSAERAPQQQ
;
A
#
# COMPACT_ATOMS: atom_id res chain seq x y z
N MET A 1 -29.21 -68.53 -34.53
CA MET A 1 -29.99 -67.29 -34.34
C MET A 1 -29.69 -66.76 -32.95
N ALA A 2 -29.19 -65.51 -32.88
CA ALA A 2 -29.24 -64.56 -31.75
C ALA A 2 -28.67 -65.03 -30.39
N ILE A 3 -27.94 -64.26 -29.59
CA ILE A 3 -28.16 -62.86 -29.20
C ILE A 3 -26.80 -62.32 -28.69
N PHE A 4 -26.27 -61.29 -29.33
CA PHE A 4 -25.19 -60.44 -28.79
C PHE A 4 -25.80 -59.56 -27.68
N HIS A 5 -25.38 -59.71 -26.42
CA HIS A 5 -25.70 -58.78 -25.35
C HIS A 5 -24.62 -57.69 -25.27
N HIS A 6 -24.81 -56.60 -26.01
CA HIS A 6 -24.08 -55.35 -25.78
C HIS A 6 -24.70 -54.62 -24.59
N LEU A 7 -24.02 -54.68 -23.45
CA LEU A 7 -24.36 -53.91 -22.26
C LEU A 7 -23.75 -52.51 -22.40
N LEU A 8 -24.51 -51.58 -22.99
CA LEU A 8 -24.15 -50.17 -23.12
C LEU A 8 -24.40 -49.47 -21.78
N PHE A 9 -23.35 -49.35 -20.96
CA PHE A 9 -23.38 -48.50 -19.76
C PHE A 9 -23.44 -47.03 -20.20
N LEU A 10 -24.66 -46.47 -20.13
CA LEU A 10 -24.93 -45.07 -20.41
C LEU A 10 -24.39 -44.24 -19.23
N ALA A 11 -23.16 -43.75 -19.34
CA ALA A 11 -22.56 -42.84 -18.38
C ALA A 11 -23.32 -41.51 -18.40
N PHE A 12 -24.27 -41.35 -17.49
CA PHE A 12 -24.92 -40.06 -17.23
C PHE A 12 -23.84 -39.08 -16.72
N PRO A 13 -23.57 -37.95 -17.40
CA PRO A 13 -22.70 -36.94 -16.82
C PRO A 13 -23.42 -36.37 -15.59
N MET A 14 -22.89 -36.67 -14.41
CA MET A 14 -23.33 -36.08 -13.16
C MET A 14 -22.99 -34.59 -13.24
N ILE A 15 -23.98 -33.77 -13.59
CA ILE A 15 -23.84 -32.30 -13.59
C ILE A 15 -23.71 -31.89 -12.12
N VAL A 16 -22.47 -31.71 -11.67
CA VAL A 16 -22.18 -31.13 -10.36
C VAL A 16 -22.56 -29.66 -10.44
N PHE A 17 -23.71 -29.30 -9.87
CA PHE A 17 -24.06 -27.91 -9.62
C PHE A 17 -23.10 -27.36 -8.57
N ALA A 18 -22.00 -26.74 -9.01
CA ALA A 18 -21.13 -26.00 -8.13
C ALA A 18 -21.92 -24.83 -7.54
N ALA A 19 -22.07 -24.80 -6.22
CA ALA A 19 -22.65 -23.66 -5.53
C ALA A 19 -21.81 -22.42 -5.82
N GLN A 20 -22.36 -21.49 -6.60
CA GLN A 20 -21.69 -20.25 -6.97
C GLN A 20 -21.63 -19.33 -5.75
N SER A 21 -20.45 -19.22 -5.14
CA SER A 21 -20.18 -18.20 -4.13
C SER A 21 -20.08 -16.83 -4.80
N LYS A 22 -20.67 -15.83 -4.15
CA LYS A 22 -20.61 -14.43 -4.56
C LYS A 22 -20.09 -13.61 -3.39
N ILE A 23 -19.05 -12.84 -3.62
CA ILE A 23 -18.54 -11.86 -2.66
C ILE A 23 -18.87 -10.49 -3.23
N GLU A 24 -19.59 -9.67 -2.48
CA GLU A 24 -19.99 -8.33 -2.91
C GLU A 24 -19.60 -7.31 -1.84
N GLY A 25 -19.07 -6.19 -2.31
CA GLY A 25 -18.71 -5.06 -1.46
C GLY A 25 -18.87 -3.74 -2.21
N LYS A 26 -18.78 -2.65 -1.46
CA LYS A 26 -18.86 -1.29 -1.97
C LYS A 26 -17.73 -0.46 -1.41
N VAL A 27 -17.05 0.23 -2.30
CA VAL A 27 -16.03 1.21 -1.98
C VAL A 27 -16.70 2.57 -1.79
N LEU A 28 -16.38 3.25 -0.70
CA LEU A 28 -16.85 4.61 -0.44
C LEU A 28 -15.85 5.60 -1.02
N TYR A 29 -16.34 6.44 -1.94
CA TYR A 29 -15.61 7.61 -2.40
C TYR A 29 -15.92 8.75 -1.42
N GLN A 30 -14.95 9.15 -0.60
CA GLN A 30 -15.15 10.30 0.28
C GLN A 30 -15.26 11.55 -0.60
N LEU A 31 -16.42 12.23 -0.54
CA LEU A 31 -16.74 13.46 -1.29
C LEU A 31 -15.94 14.66 -0.74
N GLN A 32 -14.62 14.63 -0.78
CA GLN A 32 -13.82 15.84 -0.63
C GLN A 32 -13.73 16.50 -2.00
N ARG A 33 -14.55 17.54 -2.16
CA ARG A 33 -14.95 18.23 -3.39
C ARG A 33 -13.83 18.77 -4.30
N GLU A 34 -12.55 18.61 -3.97
CA GLU A 34 -11.44 19.18 -4.74
C GLU A 34 -10.62 18.18 -5.55
N PHE A 35 -10.77 16.86 -5.38
CA PHE A 35 -9.87 15.89 -6.04
C PHE A 35 -10.53 14.64 -6.63
N VAL A 36 -11.87 14.58 -6.72
CA VAL A 36 -12.57 13.40 -7.25
C VAL A 36 -12.84 13.57 -8.73
N GLN A 37 -11.87 13.29 -9.60
CA GLN A 37 -12.18 13.19 -11.03
C GLN A 37 -11.16 12.41 -11.87
N ASP A 38 -10.64 11.24 -11.46
CA ASP A 38 -9.90 10.42 -12.45
C ASP A 38 -9.81 8.90 -12.25
N ASP A 39 -10.39 8.32 -11.18
CA ASP A 39 -10.38 6.85 -11.03
C ASP A 39 -11.76 6.31 -10.62
N PRO A 40 -12.78 6.40 -11.51
CA PRO A 40 -14.13 5.91 -11.21
C PRO A 40 -14.21 4.37 -11.13
N ILE A 41 -13.17 3.67 -11.58
CA ILE A 41 -13.09 2.22 -11.68
C ILE A 41 -11.78 1.79 -11.03
N LEU A 42 -11.88 1.21 -9.85
CA LEU A 42 -10.76 0.69 -9.08
C LEU A 42 -10.61 -0.81 -9.33
N LYS A 43 -9.35 -1.26 -9.40
CA LYS A 43 -9.06 -2.70 -9.44
C LYS A 43 -9.16 -3.26 -8.02
N VAL A 44 -9.89 -4.35 -7.86
CA VAL A 44 -10.04 -5.06 -6.58
C VAL A 44 -9.49 -6.48 -6.77
N THR A 45 -8.61 -6.90 -5.87
CA THR A 45 -7.94 -8.21 -5.97
C THR A 45 -8.15 -9.04 -4.71
N LEU A 46 -8.22 -10.35 -4.88
CA LEU A 46 -8.12 -11.33 -3.81
C LEU A 46 -6.80 -12.10 -3.92
N ASN A 47 -6.16 -12.37 -2.78
CA ASN A 47 -4.91 -13.12 -2.67
C ASN A 47 -3.86 -12.65 -3.67
N TYR A 48 -3.47 -11.37 -3.57
CA TYR A 48 -2.40 -10.80 -4.38
C TYR A 48 -2.61 -10.92 -5.90
N GLY A 49 -3.86 -10.91 -6.36
CA GLY A 49 -4.22 -10.98 -7.78
C GLY A 49 -4.63 -12.35 -8.29
N GLN A 50 -4.75 -13.37 -7.42
CA GLN A 50 -5.30 -14.67 -7.81
C GLN A 50 -6.71 -14.55 -8.39
N TYR A 51 -7.53 -13.65 -7.83
CA TYR A 51 -8.80 -13.25 -8.42
C TYR A 51 -8.84 -11.74 -8.53
N GLU A 52 -9.40 -11.25 -9.63
CA GLU A 52 -9.45 -9.83 -9.92
C GLU A 52 -10.85 -9.44 -10.39
N THR A 53 -11.28 -8.24 -10.00
CA THR A 53 -12.50 -7.61 -10.46
C THR A 53 -12.30 -6.11 -10.46
N TYR A 54 -13.28 -5.38 -10.98
CA TYR A 54 -13.26 -3.93 -11.04
C TYR A 54 -14.52 -3.36 -10.41
N THR A 55 -14.40 -2.20 -9.78
CA THR A 55 -15.56 -1.49 -9.25
C THR A 55 -16.38 -0.90 -10.39
N GLN A 56 -17.69 -0.93 -10.23
CA GLN A 56 -18.61 -0.15 -11.03
C GLN A 56 -18.49 1.35 -10.67
N LYS A 57 -19.09 2.23 -11.48
CA LYS A 57 -19.11 3.69 -11.22
C LYS A 57 -19.70 4.07 -9.85
N ASN A 58 -20.58 3.23 -9.30
CA ASN A 58 -21.19 3.42 -7.98
C ASN A 58 -20.32 2.89 -6.81
N GLY A 59 -19.11 2.38 -7.11
CA GLY A 59 -18.16 1.82 -6.14
C GLY A 59 -18.41 0.35 -5.79
N ILE A 60 -19.44 -0.29 -6.36
CA ILE A 60 -19.77 -1.69 -6.08
C ILE A 60 -18.85 -2.61 -6.86
N PHE A 61 -18.36 -3.67 -6.23
CA PHE A 61 -17.62 -4.75 -6.88
C PHE A 61 -18.18 -6.11 -6.49
N ALA A 62 -17.99 -7.10 -7.35
CA ALA A 62 -18.37 -8.47 -7.07
C ALA A 62 -17.35 -9.46 -7.63
N PHE A 63 -17.12 -10.52 -6.86
CA PHE A 63 -16.44 -11.74 -7.29
C PHE A 63 -17.44 -12.87 -7.36
N TYR A 64 -17.24 -13.77 -8.32
CA TYR A 64 -18.11 -14.91 -8.58
C TYR A 64 -17.27 -16.19 -8.60
N ASN A 65 -17.85 -17.31 -8.18
CA ASN A 65 -17.23 -18.63 -8.22
C ASN A 65 -15.92 -18.72 -7.42
N ILE A 66 -15.86 -18.07 -6.25
CA ILE A 66 -14.71 -18.11 -5.35
C ILE A 66 -14.78 -19.36 -4.44
N PRO A 67 -13.83 -20.31 -4.52
CA PRO A 67 -13.86 -21.49 -3.67
C PRO A 67 -13.86 -21.16 -2.18
N ASN A 68 -14.30 -22.09 -1.34
CA ASN A 68 -14.19 -21.91 0.11
C ASN A 68 -12.74 -21.73 0.52
N GLY A 69 -12.48 -20.75 1.39
CA GLY A 69 -11.13 -20.39 1.79
C GLY A 69 -11.07 -19.01 2.43
N ARG A 70 -9.87 -18.69 2.92
CA ARG A 70 -9.53 -17.35 3.42
C ARG A 70 -8.77 -16.60 2.32
N TYR A 71 -9.23 -15.40 2.02
CA TYR A 71 -8.67 -14.54 0.98
C TYR A 71 -8.25 -13.19 1.55
N PHE A 72 -7.17 -12.62 1.05
CA PHE A 72 -6.79 -11.24 1.35
C PHE A 72 -7.30 -10.30 0.26
N LEU A 73 -8.19 -9.38 0.59
CA LEU A 73 -8.77 -8.39 -0.31
C LEU A 73 -7.98 -7.09 -0.25
N GLU A 74 -7.64 -6.60 -1.45
CA GLU A 74 -6.96 -5.32 -1.66
C GLU A 74 -7.71 -4.50 -2.72
N ILE A 75 -7.76 -3.19 -2.50
CA ILE A 75 -8.33 -2.23 -3.45
C ILE A 75 -7.18 -1.33 -3.93
N HIS A 76 -6.96 -1.33 -5.23
CA HIS A 76 -5.87 -0.60 -5.87
C HIS A 76 -6.41 0.71 -6.43
N SER A 77 -5.85 1.81 -5.93
CA SER A 77 -6.10 3.15 -6.44
C SER A 77 -4.78 3.86 -6.67
N LYS A 78 -4.74 4.74 -7.67
CA LYS A 78 -3.59 5.60 -7.91
C LYS A 78 -3.44 6.66 -6.82
N TYR A 79 -4.51 7.19 -6.25
CA TYR A 79 -4.39 8.38 -5.38
C TYR A 79 -4.66 8.11 -3.90
N PHE A 80 -5.28 6.98 -3.57
CA PHE A 80 -5.72 6.70 -2.22
C PHE A 80 -5.30 5.31 -1.75
N VAL A 81 -5.16 5.17 -0.43
CA VAL A 81 -5.01 3.90 0.26
C VAL A 81 -6.36 3.55 0.87
N TYR A 82 -6.90 2.41 0.47
CA TYR A 82 -8.17 1.89 0.97
C TYR A 82 -7.94 0.83 2.05
N GLU A 83 -8.96 0.60 2.89
CA GLU A 83 -9.00 -0.53 3.80
C GLU A 83 -8.77 -1.85 3.06
N SER A 84 -7.90 -2.70 3.63
CA SER A 84 -7.72 -4.09 3.19
C SER A 84 -8.43 -5.01 4.16
N ALA A 85 -8.79 -6.22 3.74
CA ALA A 85 -9.52 -7.15 4.63
C ALA A 85 -9.21 -8.61 4.35
N PHE A 86 -9.26 -9.45 5.38
CA PHE A 86 -9.40 -10.89 5.20
C PHE A 86 -10.86 -11.26 4.98
N ILE A 87 -11.14 -12.06 3.97
CA ILE A 87 -12.46 -12.56 3.62
C ILE A 87 -12.46 -14.06 3.77
N ASP A 88 -13.29 -14.56 4.68
CA ASP A 88 -13.51 -15.98 4.90
C ASP A 88 -14.78 -16.42 4.17
N VAL A 89 -14.62 -17.24 3.14
CA VAL A 89 -15.71 -17.83 2.35
C VAL A 89 -15.92 -19.26 2.82
N TYR A 90 -17.13 -19.57 3.29
CA TYR A 90 -17.48 -20.91 3.73
C TYR A 90 -18.91 -21.28 3.32
N THR A 91 -19.08 -22.48 2.79
CA THR A 91 -20.40 -23.05 2.53
C THR A 91 -20.98 -23.63 3.82
N SER A 92 -22.22 -23.27 4.13
CA SER A 92 -23.02 -23.89 5.19
C SER A 92 -24.23 -24.57 4.58
N ASN A 93 -24.95 -25.39 5.36
CA ASN A 93 -26.22 -26.02 4.96
C ASN A 93 -27.29 -24.99 4.51
N LYS A 94 -27.10 -23.72 4.84
CA LYS A 94 -27.96 -22.58 4.49
C LYS A 94 -27.46 -21.76 3.29
N GLY A 95 -26.41 -22.21 2.60
CA GLY A 95 -25.78 -21.53 1.47
C GLY A 95 -24.38 -20.99 1.76
N THR A 96 -23.83 -20.22 0.82
CA THR A 96 -22.51 -19.57 0.95
C THR A 96 -22.58 -18.41 1.93
N ASN A 97 -21.76 -18.46 2.97
CA ASN A 97 -21.58 -17.38 3.92
C ASN A 97 -20.21 -16.74 3.69
N VAL A 98 -20.15 -15.43 3.87
CA VAL A 98 -18.92 -14.66 3.76
C VAL A 98 -18.75 -13.86 5.03
N SER A 99 -17.57 -13.97 5.66
CA SER A 99 -17.20 -13.18 6.83
C SER A 99 -16.00 -12.29 6.49
N VAL A 100 -15.98 -11.08 7.03
CA VAL A 100 -14.96 -10.07 6.71
C VAL A 100 -14.23 -9.64 7.97
N SER A 101 -12.91 -9.57 7.90
CA SER A 101 -12.05 -9.04 8.95
C SER A 101 -11.19 -7.92 8.37
N LYS A 102 -11.59 -6.66 8.60
CA LYS A 102 -10.86 -5.49 8.11
C LYS A 102 -9.51 -5.34 8.81
N ILE A 103 -8.51 -4.91 8.05
CA ILE A 103 -7.17 -4.58 8.52
C ILE A 103 -6.97 -3.08 8.30
N HIS A 104 -6.63 -2.38 9.38
CA HIS A 104 -6.18 -1.00 9.29
C HIS A 104 -4.64 -0.99 9.22
N PRO A 105 -4.03 -0.71 8.06
CA PRO A 105 -2.57 -0.71 7.91
C PRO A 105 -1.87 0.39 8.74
N ILE A 106 -2.58 1.46 9.11
CA ILE A 106 -2.06 2.52 9.99
C ILE A 106 -2.28 2.10 11.45
N SER A 107 -1.53 1.10 11.87
CA SER A 107 -1.34 0.79 13.29
C SER A 107 0.13 0.83 13.67
N ARG A 108 0.87 1.77 13.05
CA ARG A 108 2.15 2.24 13.58
C ARG A 108 1.80 3.37 14.56
N GLN A 109 2.12 3.19 15.85
CA GLN A 109 2.02 4.20 16.93
C GLN A 109 0.70 4.32 17.72
N LYS A 110 0.14 3.21 18.23
CA LYS A 110 -0.51 3.28 19.55
C LYS A 110 0.05 2.22 20.49
N PRO A 111 0.57 2.59 21.68
CA PRO A 111 1.14 1.64 22.62
C PRO A 111 0.09 0.65 23.12
N LYS A 112 0.30 -0.64 22.79
CA LYS A 112 -0.15 -1.92 23.40
C LYS A 112 -1.52 -2.06 24.09
N GLN A 113 -2.41 -1.09 24.05
CA GLN A 113 -3.77 -1.23 24.56
C GLN A 113 -4.72 -0.80 23.45
N GLN A 114 -5.61 -1.70 23.06
CA GLN A 114 -6.70 -1.48 22.10
C GLN A 114 -6.38 -1.64 20.60
N GLN A 115 -5.64 -2.68 20.22
CA GLN A 115 -5.82 -3.28 18.88
C GLN A 115 -6.52 -4.62 19.03
N GLN A 116 -7.76 -4.59 19.51
CA GLN A 116 -8.68 -5.67 19.19
C GLN A 116 -9.15 -5.38 17.77
N THR A 117 -8.60 -6.12 16.80
CA THR A 117 -9.17 -6.22 15.45
C THR A 117 -10.63 -6.61 15.64
N LYS A 118 -11.56 -5.65 15.58
CA LYS A 118 -12.99 -5.94 15.67
C LYS A 118 -13.31 -6.78 14.44
N GLN A 119 -13.36 -8.09 14.60
CA GLN A 119 -13.91 -9.02 13.62
C GLN A 119 -15.38 -8.69 13.51
N GLN A 120 -15.72 -7.80 12.58
CA GLN A 120 -17.11 -7.52 12.26
C GLN A 120 -17.58 -8.71 11.42
N ARG A 121 -18.30 -9.65 12.04
CA ARG A 121 -19.05 -10.68 11.31
C ARG A 121 -20.18 -10.01 10.54
N ILE A 122 -19.85 -9.41 9.40
CA ILE A 122 -20.82 -8.94 8.43
C ILE A 122 -21.41 -10.21 7.80
N GLN A 123 -22.66 -10.52 8.12
CA GLN A 123 -23.41 -11.56 7.42
C GLN A 123 -23.74 -11.04 6.02
N THR A 124 -23.81 -11.94 5.03
CA THR A 124 -23.95 -11.72 3.58
C THR A 124 -25.07 -10.76 3.12
N ARG A 125 -25.91 -10.24 4.03
CA ARG A 125 -26.96 -9.25 3.75
C ARG A 125 -26.53 -7.80 3.92
N ASP A 126 -25.54 -7.52 4.78
CA ASP A 126 -25.03 -6.16 4.94
C ASP A 126 -23.88 -5.95 3.95
N SER A 127 -24.00 -4.93 3.10
CA SER A 127 -22.98 -4.60 2.11
C SER A 127 -21.64 -4.34 2.80
N MET A 128 -20.58 -5.05 2.39
CA MET A 128 -19.23 -4.81 2.91
C MET A 128 -18.76 -3.44 2.42
N LEU A 129 -18.59 -2.47 3.33
CA LEU A 129 -18.15 -1.12 2.99
C LEU A 129 -16.64 -0.97 3.18
N PHE A 130 -15.94 -0.38 2.22
CA PHE A 130 -14.50 -0.11 2.29
C PHE A 130 -14.24 1.39 2.20
N GLU A 131 -13.54 1.92 3.20
CA GLU A 131 -13.27 3.36 3.33
C GLU A 131 -11.86 3.73 2.87
N ILE A 132 -11.69 5.02 2.56
CA ILE A 132 -10.38 5.61 2.29
C ILE A 132 -9.69 5.84 3.64
N ILE A 133 -8.45 5.38 3.76
CA ILE A 133 -7.64 5.57 4.97
C ILE A 133 -6.80 6.84 4.83
N GLN A 134 -6.08 6.98 3.72
CA GLN A 134 -5.17 8.10 3.49
C GLN A 134 -4.95 8.36 1.99
N ARG A 135 -4.47 9.56 1.67
CA ARG A 135 -3.97 9.90 0.33
C ARG A 135 -2.58 9.28 0.12
N LYS A 136 -2.28 8.86 -1.10
CA LYS A 136 -0.94 8.43 -1.50
C LYS A 136 -0.09 9.65 -1.82
N ASP A 137 0.89 9.92 -0.97
CA ASP A 137 1.92 10.91 -1.24
C ASP A 137 3.12 10.17 -1.85
N TYR A 138 3.26 10.30 -3.18
CA TYR A 138 4.35 9.67 -3.93
C TYR A 138 5.68 10.41 -3.80
N PHE A 139 5.63 11.63 -3.30
CA PHE A 139 6.78 12.50 -3.15
C PHE A 139 7.07 12.68 -1.68
N GLU A 140 8.29 12.38 -1.31
CA GLU A 140 8.85 12.83 -0.04
C GLU A 140 9.21 14.30 -0.18
N LYS A 141 8.90 15.11 0.84
CA LYS A 141 9.36 16.50 0.87
C LYS A 141 10.84 16.46 1.24
N GLU A 142 11.67 17.12 0.45
CA GLU A 142 13.04 17.37 0.87
C GLU A 142 13.04 18.21 2.14
N ASP A 143 13.93 17.89 3.07
CA ASP A 143 14.13 18.71 4.26
C ASP A 143 14.51 20.12 3.82
N GLU A 144 13.75 21.12 4.28
CA GLU A 144 14.08 22.52 4.04
C GLU A 144 15.45 22.82 4.68
N LEU A 145 16.29 23.60 3.99
CA LEU A 145 17.59 24.03 4.49
C LEU A 145 17.42 24.85 5.77
N SER A 146 17.42 24.17 6.92
CA SER A 146 17.33 24.84 8.21
C SER A 146 18.69 25.42 8.57
N LEU A 147 18.75 26.73 8.88
CA LEU A 147 19.97 27.39 9.34
C LEU A 147 20.57 26.70 10.58
N SER A 148 19.72 26.07 11.40
CA SER A 148 20.15 25.25 12.54
C SER A 148 20.95 24.02 12.11
N SER A 149 20.48 23.26 11.10
CA SER A 149 21.22 22.11 10.57
C SER A 149 22.53 22.51 9.90
N ILE A 150 22.57 23.69 9.28
CA ILE A 150 23.78 24.24 8.66
C ILE A 150 24.81 24.59 9.72
N TYR A 151 24.41 25.24 10.82
CA TYR A 151 25.32 25.57 11.92
C TYR A 151 25.82 24.33 12.68
N GLN A 152 24.99 23.30 12.82
CA GLN A 152 25.37 22.03 13.46
C GLN A 152 26.29 21.16 12.58
N ASN A 153 26.45 21.50 11.30
CA ASN A 153 27.30 20.75 10.39
C ASN A 153 28.78 21.08 10.62
N GLN A 154 29.58 20.07 11.00
CA GLN A 154 31.03 20.21 11.25
C GLN A 154 31.79 20.80 10.04
N TYR A 155 31.31 20.57 8.82
CA TYR A 155 31.94 21.11 7.60
C TYR A 155 31.69 22.60 7.40
N PHE A 156 30.64 23.17 7.99
CA PHE A 156 30.35 24.61 7.89
C PHE A 156 31.49 25.45 8.46
N PHE A 157 32.00 25.07 9.64
CA PHE A 157 33.13 25.76 10.27
C PHE A 157 34.41 25.66 9.46
N MET A 158 34.68 24.50 8.84
CA MET A 158 35.86 24.31 7.97
C MET A 158 35.81 25.26 6.76
N ILE A 159 34.65 25.36 6.11
CA ILE A 159 34.44 26.29 4.98
C ILE A 159 34.62 27.73 5.45
N ALA A 160 34.02 28.10 6.59
CA ALA A 160 34.13 29.46 7.14
C ALA A 160 35.59 29.84 7.48
N ILE A 161 36.34 28.94 8.12
CA ILE A 161 37.75 29.16 8.45
C ILE A 161 38.61 29.28 7.19
N THR A 162 38.33 28.46 6.17
CA THR A 162 39.07 28.50 4.89
C THR A 162 38.85 29.83 4.18
N ILE A 163 37.61 30.32 4.14
CA ILE A 163 37.28 31.63 3.55
C ILE A 163 37.95 32.76 4.34
N ALA A 164 37.94 32.69 5.68
CA ALA A 164 38.62 33.66 6.52
C ALA A 164 40.14 33.67 6.28
N MET A 165 40.77 32.50 6.22
CA MET A 165 42.20 32.36 5.90
C MET A 165 42.56 32.96 4.55
N LEU A 166 41.74 32.74 3.50
CA LEU A 166 41.96 33.35 2.18
C LEU A 166 41.94 34.88 2.25
N PHE A 167 41.08 35.46 3.08
CA PHE A 167 41.08 36.91 3.33
C PHE A 167 42.33 37.39 4.05
N PHE A 168 42.84 36.65 5.03
CA PHE A 168 44.07 37.00 5.75
C PHE A 168 45.32 36.85 4.87
N VAL A 169 45.42 35.79 4.06
CA VAL A 169 46.56 35.59 3.14
C VAL A 169 46.68 36.74 2.13
N LYS A 170 45.55 37.25 1.60
CA LYS A 170 45.54 38.42 0.72
C LYS A 170 46.05 39.70 1.40
N LYS A 171 45.99 39.76 2.74
CA LYS A 171 46.36 40.92 3.57
C LYS A 171 47.75 40.79 4.22
N MET A 172 48.45 39.67 4.04
CA MET A 172 49.82 39.50 4.55
C MET A 172 50.83 40.22 3.63
N PRO A 173 51.83 40.91 4.19
CA PRO A 173 52.91 41.52 3.41
C PRO A 173 53.77 40.43 2.75
N ILE A 174 53.93 40.52 1.43
CA ILE A 174 54.69 39.57 0.60
C ILE A 174 56.16 39.47 1.05
N GLU A 175 56.69 40.50 1.73
CA GLU A 175 58.07 40.56 2.23
C GLU A 175 58.35 39.56 3.36
N GLU A 176 57.38 39.24 4.22
CA GLU A 176 57.53 38.23 5.29
C GLU A 176 57.47 36.79 4.73
N LEU A 177 56.68 36.55 3.68
CA LEU A 177 56.61 35.27 2.98
C LEU A 177 57.91 34.97 2.21
N GLN A 178 58.49 35.99 1.56
CA GLN A 178 59.77 35.85 0.85
C GLN A 178 60.98 35.74 1.78
N SER A 179 60.90 36.24 3.02
CA SER A 179 61.97 36.08 4.01
C SER A 179 61.88 34.75 4.76
N ALA A 180 60.68 34.19 4.95
CA ALA A 180 60.49 32.82 5.43
C ALA A 180 60.99 31.77 4.42
N GLU A 181 60.84 32.01 3.11
CA GLU A 181 61.37 31.13 2.04
C GLU A 181 62.91 31.19 1.90
N ARG A 182 63.52 32.29 2.37
CA ARG A 182 64.98 32.48 2.39
C ARG A 182 65.62 32.06 3.72
N ALA A 183 64.85 31.62 4.71
CA ALA A 183 65.42 31.03 5.93
C ALA A 183 66.04 29.67 5.55
N PRO A 184 67.35 29.46 5.79
CA PRO A 184 68.04 28.30 5.27
C PRO A 184 67.52 27.02 5.95
N GLN A 185 67.39 25.96 5.15
CA GLN A 185 67.49 24.58 5.60
C GLN A 185 68.83 24.41 6.30
N GLN A 186 68.88 24.74 7.59
CA GLN A 186 70.00 24.44 8.48
C GLN A 186 69.50 23.49 9.56
N GLN A 187 69.40 22.22 9.17
CA GLN A 187 70.01 21.06 9.84
C GLN A 187 69.87 19.83 8.95
#